data_AF-A0A536ZN89-F1
#
_entry.id   AF-A0A536ZN89-F1
#
_cell.length_a   1.000
_cell.length_b   1.000
_cell.length_c   1.000
_cell.angle_alpha   90.00
_cell.angle_beta   90.00
_cell.angle_gamma   90.00
#
_symmetry.space_group_name_H-M   'P 1'
#
loop_
_entity.id
_entity.type
_entity.pdbx_description
1 polymer ?
#
loop_
_entity_poly.entity_id
_entity_poly.type
_entity_poly.pdbx_seq_one_letter_code
_entity_poly.pdbx_strand_id
1 'polypeptide(L)'
;MVMNPLKMKGFTLVELMVVLTVIALLLSVVVPDYIGKLRRAEEAVLQENLALMRYSLDKHYADTGRYPASLEDLVAKHYLRSIPKDPFTQSASTWVPVPPQDT
;
A
#
# COMPACT_ATOMS: atom_id res chain seq x y z
N MET A 1 -10.64 -53.88 -40.26
CA MET A 1 -10.20 -52.53 -39.88
C MET A 1 -10.08 -52.51 -38.36
N VAL A 2 -8.86 -52.63 -37.82
CA VAL A 2 -8.63 -52.69 -36.37
C VAL A 2 -8.22 -51.30 -35.90
N MET A 3 -8.98 -50.75 -34.96
CA MET A 3 -8.76 -49.41 -34.42
C MET A 3 -7.88 -49.55 -33.18
N ASN A 4 -6.62 -49.11 -33.27
CA ASN A 4 -5.69 -49.15 -32.14
C ASN A 4 -6.00 -47.96 -31.20
N PRO A 5 -6.46 -48.18 -29.95
CA PRO A 5 -6.76 -47.08 -29.04
C PRO A 5 -5.46 -46.41 -28.60
N LEU A 6 -5.39 -45.09 -28.75
CA LEU A 6 -4.32 -44.27 -28.20
C LEU A 6 -4.36 -44.39 -26.66
N LYS A 7 -3.34 -45.02 -26.06
CA LYS A 7 -3.19 -45.07 -24.60
C LYS A 7 -3.11 -43.66 -24.05
N MET A 8 -4.15 -43.23 -23.34
CA MET A 8 -4.10 -42.04 -22.50
C MET A 8 -3.14 -42.33 -21.33
N LYS A 9 -2.01 -41.63 -21.28
CA LYS A 9 -1.12 -41.65 -20.11
C LYS A 9 -1.77 -40.79 -19.02
N GLY A 10 -2.05 -41.40 -17.86
CA GLY A 10 -2.53 -40.70 -16.68
C GLY A 10 -1.39 -40.04 -15.91
N PHE A 11 -1.70 -38.96 -15.19
CA PHE A 11 -0.78 -38.25 -14.30
C PHE A 11 -0.47 -39.11 -13.06
N THR A 12 0.79 -39.11 -12.61
CA THR A 12 1.17 -39.83 -11.38
C THR A 12 1.05 -38.94 -10.14
N LEU A 13 0.81 -39.52 -8.96
CA LEU A 13 0.87 -38.78 -7.70
C LEU A 13 2.25 -38.17 -7.47
N VAL A 14 3.31 -38.88 -7.89
CA VAL A 14 4.70 -38.43 -7.75
C VAL A 14 4.95 -37.16 -8.58
N GLU A 15 4.44 -37.07 -9.82
CA GLU A 15 4.55 -35.85 -10.63
C GLU A 15 3.89 -34.66 -9.93
N LEU A 16 2.70 -34.84 -9.35
CA LEU A 16 2.03 -33.76 -8.63
C LEU A 16 2.84 -33.31 -7.41
N MET A 17 3.43 -34.24 -6.65
CA MET A 17 4.27 -33.91 -5.51
C MET A 17 5.49 -33.10 -5.92
N VAL A 18 6.20 -33.52 -6.97
CA VAL A 18 7.37 -32.77 -7.47
C VAL A 18 6.98 -31.36 -7.90
N VAL A 19 5.86 -31.20 -8.63
CA VAL A 19 5.36 -29.89 -9.05
C VAL A 19 5.03 -29.00 -7.85
N LEU A 20 4.31 -29.51 -6.86
CA LEU A 20 3.97 -28.76 -5.65
C LEU A 20 5.22 -28.39 -4.83
N THR A 21 6.22 -29.28 -4.76
CA THR A 21 7.50 -28.98 -4.11
C THR A 21 8.22 -27.84 -4.82
N VAL A 22 8.29 -27.85 -6.16
CA VAL A 22 8.92 -26.76 -6.92
C VAL A 22 8.15 -25.44 -6.71
N ILE A 23 6.82 -25.46 -6.72
CA ILE A 23 6.00 -24.27 -6.45
C ILE A 23 6.26 -23.72 -5.05
N ALA A 24 6.28 -24.58 -4.02
CA ALA A 24 6.54 -24.16 -2.65
C ALA A 24 7.95 -23.56 -2.49
N LEU A 25 8.96 -24.14 -3.13
CA LEU A 25 10.33 -23.62 -3.14
C LEU A 25 10.38 -22.23 -3.79
N LEU A 26 9.73 -22.03 -4.94
CA LEU A 26 9.69 -20.73 -5.61
C LEU A 26 8.97 -19.68 -4.77
N LEU A 27 7.82 -20.01 -4.19
CA LEU A 27 7.05 -19.10 -3.33
C LEU A 27 7.84 -18.68 -2.09
N SER A 28 8.67 -19.56 -1.52
CA SER A 28 9.48 -19.25 -0.34
C SER A 28 10.47 -18.10 -0.58
N VAL A 29 10.92 -17.91 -1.83
CA VAL A 29 11.83 -16.82 -2.22
C VAL A 29 11.07 -15.57 -2.68
N VAL A 30 9.99 -15.74 -3.45
CA VAL A 30 9.29 -14.62 -4.12
C VAL A 30 8.42 -13.80 -3.15
N VAL A 31 7.72 -14.46 -2.23
CA VAL A 31 6.76 -13.79 -1.32
C VAL A 31 7.41 -12.72 -0.42
N PRO A 32 8.53 -12.97 0.29
CA PRO A 32 9.12 -11.95 1.16
C PRO A 32 9.63 -10.71 0.41
N ASP A 33 10.17 -10.87 -0.80
CA ASP A 33 10.63 -9.75 -1.64
C ASP A 33 9.45 -8.86 -2.07
N TYR A 34 8.33 -9.46 -2.45
CA TYR A 34 7.12 -8.73 -2.84
C TYR A 34 6.60 -7.84 -1.70
N ILE A 35 6.53 -8.37 -0.47
CA ILE A 35 6.09 -7.61 0.71
C ILE A 35 7.03 -6.41 0.98
N GLY A 36 8.35 -6.61 0.85
CA GLY A 36 9.32 -5.53 1.03
C GLY A 36 9.22 -4.42 -0.02
N LYS A 37 8.86 -4.76 -1.27
CA LYS A 37 8.59 -3.77 -2.32
C LYS A 37 7.30 -3.01 -2.06
N LEU A 38 6.24 -3.70 -1.65
CA LEU A 38 4.97 -3.06 -1.28
C LEU A 38 5.17 -2.06 -0.14
N ARG A 39 5.86 -2.46 0.93
CA ARG A 39 6.15 -1.58 2.07
C ARG A 39 6.91 -0.31 1.66
N ARG A 40 7.91 -0.43 0.78
CA ARG A 40 8.66 0.74 0.27
C ARG A 40 7.77 1.68 -0.56
N ALA A 41 6.82 1.14 -1.31
CA ALA A 41 5.85 1.95 -2.05
C ALA A 41 4.90 2.69 -1.08
N GLU A 42 4.41 2.00 -0.04
CA GLU A 42 3.61 2.60 1.02
C GLU A 42 4.38 3.70 1.76
N GLU A 43 5.65 3.49 2.10
CA GLU A 43 6.53 4.50 2.71
C GLU A 43 6.70 5.74 1.81
N ALA A 44 6.90 5.55 0.50
CA ALA A 44 7.04 6.65 -0.44
C ALA A 44 5.75 7.50 -0.53
N VAL A 45 4.60 6.84 -0.62
CA VAL A 45 3.28 7.52 -0.63
C VAL A 45 3.02 8.23 0.70
N LEU A 46 3.41 7.61 1.82
CA LEU A 46 3.29 8.22 3.15
C LEU A 46 4.11 9.52 3.24
N GLN A 47 5.36 9.50 2.78
CA GLN A 47 6.22 10.68 2.78
C GLN A 47 5.64 11.81 1.92
N GLU A 48 5.14 11.50 0.73
CA GLU A 48 4.49 12.47 -0.15
C GLU A 48 3.24 13.08 0.49
N ASN A 49 2.36 12.24 1.03
CA ASN A 49 1.13 12.69 1.70
C ASN A 49 1.43 13.59 2.90
N LEU A 50 2.43 13.24 3.73
CA LEU A 50 2.86 14.06 4.86
C LEU A 50 3.42 15.41 4.41
N ALA A 51 4.22 15.43 3.34
CA ALA A 51 4.77 16.67 2.78
C ALA A 51 3.66 17.59 2.25
N LEU A 52 2.68 17.03 1.53
CA LEU A 52 1.51 17.76 1.03
C LEU A 52 0.66 18.32 2.18
N MET A 53 0.40 17.51 3.22
CA MET A 53 -0.37 17.97 4.39
C MET A 53 0.36 19.10 5.12
N ARG A 54 1.67 18.96 5.37
CA ARG A 54 2.45 20.03 6.02
C ARG A 54 2.43 21.32 5.21
N TYR A 55 2.63 21.23 3.89
CA TYR A 55 2.53 22.40 3.01
C TYR A 55 1.15 23.07 3.10
N SER A 56 0.06 22.29 3.15
CA SER A 56 -1.29 22.83 3.26
C SER A 56 -1.56 23.50 4.62
N LEU A 57 -0.98 22.97 5.70
CA LEU A 57 -1.03 23.57 7.04
C LEU A 57 -0.30 24.90 7.08
N ASP A 58 0.93 24.94 6.55
CA ASP A 58 1.76 26.14 6.48
C ASP A 58 1.09 27.22 5.63
N LYS A 59 0.47 26.82 4.51
CA LYS A 59 -0.30 27.73 3.66
C LYS A 59 -1.52 28.31 4.40
N HIS A 60 -2.29 27.48 5.11
CA HIS A 60 -3.41 27.96 5.92
C HIS A 60 -2.94 28.93 7.02
N TYR A 61 -1.80 28.65 7.65
CA TYR A 61 -1.21 29.54 8.64
C TYR A 61 -0.79 30.87 8.01
N ALA A 62 -0.13 30.86 6.84
CA ALA A 62 0.27 32.07 6.13
C ALA A 62 -0.93 32.96 5.76
N ASP A 63 -2.05 32.35 5.37
CA ASP A 63 -3.24 33.08 4.92
C ASP A 63 -4.11 33.59 6.09
N THR A 64 -4.14 32.88 7.23
CA THR A 64 -5.08 33.17 8.33
C THR A 64 -4.42 33.57 9.66
N GLY A 65 -3.09 33.48 9.75
CA GLY A 65 -2.32 33.71 10.97
C GLY A 65 -2.47 32.63 12.05
N ARG A 66 -3.17 31.52 11.75
CA ARG A 66 -3.42 30.42 12.70
C ARG A 66 -3.44 29.07 12.01
N TYR A 67 -3.03 28.03 12.72
CA TYR A 67 -3.22 26.65 12.26
C TYR A 67 -4.71 26.28 12.32
N PRO A 68 -5.18 25.38 11.43
CA PRO A 68 -6.56 24.91 11.46
C PRO A 68 -6.84 24.10 12.74
N ALA A 69 -8.11 24.06 13.17
CA ALA A 69 -8.49 23.30 14.37
C ALA A 69 -8.51 21.79 14.11
N SER A 70 -8.76 21.40 12.85
CA SER A 70 -8.73 20.01 12.41
C SER A 70 -8.31 19.90 10.94
N LEU A 71 -8.03 18.68 10.46
CA LEU A 71 -7.65 18.45 9.06
C LEU A 71 -8.84 18.67 8.10
N GLU A 72 -10.07 18.50 8.59
CA GLU A 72 -11.29 18.73 7.82
C GLU A 72 -11.44 20.21 7.41
N ASP A 73 -10.95 21.14 8.23
CA ASP A 73 -10.92 22.57 7.90
C ASP A 73 -10.10 22.85 6.63
N LEU A 74 -9.02 22.09 6.39
CA LEU A 74 -8.19 22.25 5.20
C LEU A 74 -8.96 21.85 3.94
N VAL A 75 -9.84 20.86 4.03
CA VAL A 75 -10.72 20.46 2.92
C VAL A 75 -11.84 21.48 2.73
N ALA A 76 -12.52 21.86 3.81
CA ALA A 76 -13.61 22.83 3.76
C ALA A 76 -13.17 24.18 3.18
N LYS A 77 -11.95 24.62 3.51
CA LYS A 77 -11.35 25.87 3.01
C LYS A 77 -10.51 25.68 1.74
N HIS A 78 -10.59 24.52 1.09
CA HIS A 78 -9.98 24.24 -0.21
C HIS A 78 -8.44 24.35 -0.26
N TYR A 79 -7.76 24.18 0.88
CA TYR A 79 -6.31 23.98 0.93
C TYR A 79 -5.90 22.56 0.52
N LEU A 80 -6.77 21.59 0.80
CA LEU A 80 -6.69 20.21 0.33
C LEU A 80 -7.95 19.85 -0.46
N ARG A 81 -7.81 19.02 -1.50
CA ARG A 81 -8.98 18.46 -2.21
C ARG A 81 -9.71 17.41 -1.38
N SER A 82 -8.93 16.62 -0.63
CA SER A 82 -9.39 15.60 0.28
C SER A 82 -8.24 15.25 1.23
N ILE A 83 -8.55 14.75 2.42
CA ILE A 83 -7.52 14.20 3.31
C ILE A 83 -6.97 12.92 2.65
N PRO A 84 -5.65 12.82 2.42
CA PRO A 84 -5.06 11.62 1.84
C PRO A 84 -5.25 10.44 2.79
N LYS A 85 -5.38 9.22 2.24
CA LYS A 85 -5.42 8.01 3.06
C LYS A 85 -4.00 7.63 3.48
N ASP A 86 -3.84 7.21 4.72
CA ASP A 86 -2.62 6.58 5.18
C ASP A 86 -2.47 5.23 4.46
N PRO A 87 -1.36 5.00 3.71
CA PRO A 87 -1.17 3.77 2.94
C PRO A 87 -1.06 2.51 3.80
N PHE A 88 -0.70 2.60 5.09
CA PHE A 88 -0.58 1.45 5.98
C PHE A 88 -1.91 1.03 6.61
N THR A 89 -2.74 2.00 6.98
CA THR A 89 -4.04 1.75 7.64
C THR A 89 -5.22 1.85 6.68
N GLN A 90 -4.97 2.31 5.45
CA GLN A 90 -5.94 2.56 4.39
C GLN A 90 -7.08 3.51 4.80
N SER A 91 -6.84 4.32 5.82
CA SER A 91 -7.83 5.23 6.42
C SER A 91 -7.37 6.68 6.32
N ALA A 92 -8.33 7.60 6.19
CA ALA A 92 -8.07 9.04 6.27
C ALA A 92 -8.25 9.61 7.69
N SER A 93 -8.79 8.84 8.64
CA SER A 93 -9.07 9.29 10.01
C SER A 93 -7.94 8.98 11.00
N THR A 94 -6.91 8.26 10.58
CA THR A 94 -5.84 7.78 11.46
C THR A 94 -4.73 8.84 11.68
N TRP A 95 -4.74 9.94 10.92
CA TRP A 95 -3.77 11.01 11.10
C TRP A 95 -3.91 11.67 12.46
N VAL A 96 -2.79 11.77 13.18
CA VAL A 96 -2.71 12.50 14.45
C VAL A 96 -2.00 13.83 14.20
N PRO A 97 -2.71 14.98 14.27
CA PRO A 97 -2.05 16.27 14.17
C PRO A 97 -1.18 16.49 15.41
N VAL A 98 0.09 16.80 15.18
CA VAL A 98 1.04 17.13 16.25
C VAL A 98 1.35 18.62 16.15
N PRO A 99 1.18 19.40 17.22
CA PRO A 99 1.56 20.81 17.20
C PRO A 99 3.07 20.95 16.98
N PRO A 100 3.53 22.05 16.34
CA PRO A 100 4.95 22.34 16.25
C PRO A 100 5.60 22.29 17.64
N GLN A 101 6.78 21.69 17.75
CA GLN A 101 7.53 21.72 19.01
C GLN A 101 8.11 23.14 19.16
N ASP A 102 7.74 23.82 20.25
CA ASP A 102 8.33 25.11 20.61
C ASP A 102 9.83 24.87 20.88
N THR A 103 10.68 25.18 19.88
CA THR A 103 12.14 25.07 19.96
C THR A 103 12.77 26.45 19.88
#